data_AF-A0A847N296-F1
#
_entry.id   AF-A0A847N296-F1
#
_cell.length_a   1.000
_cell.length_b   1.000
_cell.length_c   1.000
_cell.angle_alpha   90.00
_cell.angle_beta   90.00
_cell.angle_gamma   90.00
#
_symmetry.space_group_name_H-M   'P 1'
#
loop_
_entity.id
_entity.type
_entity.pdbx_description
1 polymer ?
#
loop_
_entity_poly.entity_id
_entity_poly.type
_entity_poly.pdbx_seq_one_letter_code
_entity_poly.pdbx_strand_id
1 'polypeptide(L)' 'MKKLVTLVLTALFLSSALFAAGMNDTAVLRLHAYVPERTTFTADEFGFSVASNANNFSYSVAEEGTNRTLFVVAN' A
#
# COMPACT_ATOMS: atom_id res chain seq x y z
N MET A 1 0.34 -9.99 -60.14
CA MET A 1 0.41 -10.79 -58.89
C MET A 1 1.56 -10.36 -57.97
N LYS A 2 2.80 -10.19 -58.46
CA LYS A 2 3.96 -9.78 -57.62
C LYS A 2 3.73 -8.50 -56.78
N LYS A 3 3.14 -7.44 -57.37
CA LYS A 3 2.87 -6.17 -56.68
C LYS A 3 1.87 -6.28 -55.51
N LEU A 4 0.88 -7.18 -55.61
CA LEU A 4 -0.13 -7.38 -54.56
C LEU A 4 0.48 -8.12 -53.36
N VAL A 5 1.32 -9.12 -53.64
CA VAL A 5 2.08 -9.84 -52.62
C VAL A 5 3.00 -8.90 -51.86
N THR A 6 3.71 -8.00 -52.56
CA THR A 6 4.58 -7.01 -51.91
C THR A 6 3.79 -6.07 -51.00
N LEU A 7 2.62 -5.60 -51.45
CA LEU A 7 1.76 -4.69 -50.67
C LEU A 7 1.27 -5.34 -49.37
N VAL A 8 0.80 -6.59 -49.46
CA VAL A 8 0.33 -7.37 -48.30
C VAL A 8 1.49 -7.62 -47.32
N LEU A 9 2.67 -7.97 -47.84
CA LEU A 9 3.84 -8.23 -47.00
C LEU A 9 4.29 -6.95 -46.26
N THR A 10 4.32 -5.80 -46.94
CA THR A 10 4.62 -4.51 -46.30
C THR A 10 3.59 -4.11 -45.25
N ALA A 11 2.30 -4.37 -45.49
CA ALA A 11 1.25 -4.08 -44.53
C ALA A 11 1.38 -4.94 -43.25
N LEU A 12 1.76 -6.22 -43.40
CA LEU A 12 2.03 -7.15 -42.30
C LEU A 12 3.26 -6.78 -41.46
N PHE A 13 4.33 -6.27 -42.10
CA PHE A 13 5.52 -5.82 -41.36
C PHE A 13 5.32 -4.48 -40.66
N LEU A 14 4.52 -3.57 -41.23
CA LEU A 14 4.21 -2.29 -40.60
C LEU A 14 3.24 -2.45 -39.42
N SER A 15 2.29 -3.39 -39.50
CA SER A 15 1.38 -3.67 -38.40
C SER A 15 2.11 -4.32 -37.22
N SER A 16 3.02 -5.28 -37.47
CA SER A 16 3.80 -5.92 -36.39
C SER A 16 4.72 -4.95 -35.67
N ALA A 17 5.33 -3.98 -36.38
CA ALA A 17 6.11 -2.91 -35.78
C ALA A 17 5.26 -2.00 -34.86
N LEU A 18 3.99 -1.75 -35.22
CA LEU A 18 3.07 -0.96 -34.41
C LEU A 18 2.67 -1.68 -33.11
N PHE A 19 2.45 -3.00 -33.17
CA PHE A 19 2.17 -3.80 -31.98
C PHE A 19 3.40 -3.97 -31.07
N ALA A 20 4.61 -4.06 -31.64
CA ALA A 20 5.85 -4.14 -30.87
C ALA A 20 6.23 -2.81 -30.18
N ALA A 21 5.83 -1.66 -30.74
CA ALA A 21 6.12 -0.34 -30.18
C ALA A 21 5.47 -0.11 -28.80
N GLY A 22 4.32 -0.73 -28.52
CA GLY A 22 3.63 -0.62 -27.22
C GLY A 22 3.97 -1.72 -26.21
N MET A 23 4.76 -2.74 -26.58
CA MET A 23 5.10 -3.86 -25.68
C MET A 23 6.10 -3.49 -24.58
N ASN A 24 6.84 -2.40 -24.74
CA ASN A 24 7.83 -1.93 -23.76
C ASN A 24 7.28 -0.85 -22.81
N ASP A 25 6.01 -0.47 -22.95
CA ASP A 25 5.41 0.49 -22.03
C ASP A 25 5.23 -0.15 -20.66
N THR A 26 5.90 0.43 -19.68
CA THR A 26 5.89 -0.05 -18.29
C THR A 26 4.57 0.37 -17.66
N ALA A 27 3.66 -0.58 -17.43
CA ALA A 27 2.44 -0.31 -16.69
C ALA A 27 2.75 -0.17 -15.19
N VAL A 28 2.36 0.97 -14.59
CA VAL A 28 2.49 1.18 -13.14
C VAL A 28 1.24 0.67 -12.44
N LEU A 29 1.33 -0.49 -11.80
CA LEU A 29 0.28 -0.99 -10.92
C LEU A 29 0.39 -0.29 -9.55
N ARG A 30 -0.64 0.48 -9.17
CA ARG A 30 -0.73 1.10 -7.84
C ARG A 30 -1.74 0.32 -7.01
N LEU A 31 -1.24 -0.35 -5.97
CA LEU A 31 -2.11 -1.02 -5.00
C LEU A 31 -2.52 -0.01 -3.92
N HIS A 32 -3.82 0.19 -3.75
CA HIS A 32 -4.38 0.96 -2.64
C HIS A 32 -4.94 -0.04 -1.62
N ALA A 33 -4.39 -0.04 -0.41
CA ALA A 33 -4.87 -0.86 0.69
C ALA A 33 -5.51 0.02 1.76
N TYR A 34 -6.63 -0.44 2.31
CA TYR A 34 -7.22 0.14 3.51
C TYR A 34 -6.64 -0.53 4.75
N VAL A 35 -6.04 0.25 5.64
CA VAL A 35 -5.61 -0.22 6.96
C VAL A 35 -6.61 0.31 7.98
N PRO A 36 -7.42 -0.55 8.63
CA PRO A 36 -8.36 -0.08 9.64
C PRO A 36 -7.65 0.53 10.84
N GLU A 37 -8.30 1.50 11.48
CA GLU A 37 -7.84 2.07 12.73
C GLU A 37 -7.72 0.98 13.80
N ARG A 38 -6.57 0.92 14.46
CA ARG A 38 -6.26 -0.04 15.50
C ARG A 38 -5.35 0.59 16.53
N THR A 39 -5.73 0.40 17.79
CA THR A 39 -4.92 0.74 18.95
C THR A 39 -4.78 -0.50 19.82
N THR A 40 -3.55 -0.79 20.26
CA THR A 40 -3.22 -1.90 21.15
C THR A 40 -2.52 -1.34 22.39
N PHE A 41 -2.99 -1.77 23.55
CA PHE A 41 -2.36 -1.50 24.84
C PHE A 41 -1.82 -2.82 25.39
N THR A 42 -0.54 -2.83 25.74
CA THR A 42 0.11 -4.00 26.34
C THR A 42 0.63 -3.61 27.71
N ALA A 43 0.48 -4.50 28.68
CA ALA A 43 1.01 -4.35 30.03
C ALA A 43 2.04 -5.44 30.31
N ASP A 44 3.19 -5.06 30.84
CA ASP A 44 4.27 -5.96 31.27
C ASP A 44 4.84 -5.53 32.64
N GLU A 45 5.91 -6.21 33.08
CA GLU A 45 6.56 -5.92 34.37
C GLU A 45 7.20 -4.51 34.43
N PHE A 46 7.51 -3.92 33.27
CA PHE A 46 8.14 -2.61 33.15
C PHE A 46 7.13 -1.47 32.97
N GLY A 47 5.89 -1.76 32.54
CA GLY A 47 4.82 -0.77 32.49
C GLY A 47 3.81 -1.03 31.37
N PHE A 48 3.38 0.05 30.71
CA PHE A 48 2.45 0.01 29.59
C PHE A 48 3.14 0.42 28.29
N SER A 49 2.85 -0.29 27.21
CA SER A 49 3.21 0.12 25.85
C SER A 49 1.96 0.32 25.00
N VAL A 50 2.03 1.32 24.12
CA VAL A 50 0.91 1.75 23.28
C VAL A 50 1.33 1.74 21.82
N ALA A 51 0.58 1.03 20.98
CA ALA A 51 0.77 1.01 19.54
C ALA A 51 -0.53 1.42 18.86
N SER A 52 -0.52 2.53 18.11
CA SER A 52 -1.68 3.01 17.36
C SER A 52 -1.28 3.53 15.98
N ASN A 53 -2.12 3.23 14.98
CA ASN A 53 -2.04 3.86 13.66
C ASN A 53 -2.99 5.06 13.52
N ALA A 54 -3.94 5.25 14.44
CA ALA A 54 -4.96 6.28 14.37
C ALA A 54 -4.62 7.50 15.24
N ASN A 55 -3.95 7.29 16.38
CA ASN A 55 -3.55 8.34 17.33
C ASN A 55 -4.70 9.30 17.71
N ASN A 56 -5.94 8.77 17.79
CA ASN A 56 -7.18 9.49 18.07
C ASN A 56 -7.55 9.55 19.57
N PHE A 57 -6.55 9.41 20.44
CA PHE A 57 -6.73 9.41 21.89
C PHE A 57 -5.52 10.04 22.56
N SER A 58 -5.69 10.44 23.81
CA SER A 58 -4.63 10.77 24.75
C SER A 58 -4.58 9.72 25.86
N TYR A 59 -3.40 9.52 26.44
CA TYR A 59 -3.23 8.59 27.55
C TYR A 59 -2.20 9.10 28.54
N SER A 60 -2.34 8.65 29.79
CA SER A 60 -1.40 8.91 30.87
C SER A 60 -1.30 7.70 31.80
N VAL A 61 -0.17 7.58 32.49
CA VAL A 61 0.05 6.51 33.48
C VAL A 61 0.19 7.16 34.85
N ALA A 62 -0.59 6.70 35.81
CA ALA A 62 -0.35 6.99 37.23
C ALA A 62 0.35 5.80 37.88
N GLU A 63 1.39 6.09 38.67
CA GLU A 63 2.15 5.09 39.40
C GLU A 63 1.98 5.32 40.91
N GLU A 64 1.44 4.33 41.61
CA GLU A 64 1.27 4.31 43.07
C GLU A 64 1.99 3.07 43.64
N GLY A 65 3.28 3.23 43.95
CA GLY A 65 4.12 2.12 44.40
C GLY A 65 4.29 1.08 43.30
N THR A 66 3.81 -0.14 43.54
CA THR A 66 3.81 -1.23 42.55
C THR A 66 2.56 -1.24 41.65
N ASN A 67 1.55 -0.42 41.95
CA ASN A 67 0.37 -0.29 41.11
C ASN A 67 0.63 0.75 40.01
N ARG A 68 0.33 0.35 38.77
CA ARG A 68 0.32 1.25 37.63
C ARG A 68 -1.08 1.25 37.03
N THR A 69 -1.64 2.44 36.79
CA THR A 69 -2.95 2.61 36.18
C THR A 69 -2.82 3.39 34.88
N LEU A 70 -3.33 2.81 33.80
CA LEU A 70 -3.40 3.45 32.49
C LEU A 70 -4.74 4.17 32.32
N PHE A 71 -4.68 5.48 32.08
CA PHE A 71 -5.84 6.29 31.73
C PHE A 71 -5.83 6.56 30.23
N VAL A 72 -6.98 6.36 29.58
CA VAL A 72 -7.15 6.56 28.14
C VAL A 72 -8.37 7.43 27.90
N VAL A 73 -8.21 8.49 27.12
CA VAL A 73 -9.27 9.45 26.79
C VAL A 73 -9.34 9.60 25.28
N ALA A 74 -10.48 9.30 24.68
CA ALA A 74 -10.72 9.55 23.25
C ALA A 74 -10.77 11.07 22.99
N ASN A 75 -10.24 11.51 21.85
CA ASN A 75 -10.26 12.91 21.43
C ASN A 75 -11.62 13.32 20.84
#